data_AF-A0A132A995-F1
#
_entry.id   AF-A0A132A995-F1
#
_cell.length_a   1.000
_cell.length_b   1.000
_cell.length_c   1.000
_cell.angle_alpha   90.00
_cell.angle_beta   90.00
_cell.angle_gamma   90.00
#
_symmetry.space_group_name_H-M   'P 1'
#
loop_
_entity.id
_entity.type
_entity.pdbx_description
1 polymer ?
#
loop_
_entity_poly.entity_id
_entity_poly.type
_entity_poly.pdbx_seq_one_letter_code
_entity_poly.pdbx_strand_id
1 'polypeptide(L)'
;MSCFKHLSGSYSIVTQSTEGKFFFNAVKEGDSVVFACDDENECALWVMAMYRATGQAHKPTPLMPTTLHKNSAISRLQGDADRARKHGMDEFIQADPCKFNHHQLFSLLQRETLKYRLEDQYCSMGWLAPGQMFVLDEYGARYGVRSCFRHLSYMSDLLDCAEKGMLIDPTLIHFSFSFCSSHVHGNISAPPMGQVAYDIR
;
A
#
# COMPACT_ATOMS: atom_id res chain seq x y z
N MET A 1 -39.32 21.35 -25.22
CA MET A 1 -39.83 21.18 -23.84
C MET A 1 -39.86 19.68 -23.59
N SER A 2 -39.21 19.02 -22.63
CA SER A 2 -38.79 19.37 -21.27
C SER A 2 -37.82 18.28 -20.77
N CYS A 3 -36.49 18.43 -20.94
CA CYS A 3 -35.52 17.47 -20.39
C CYS A 3 -34.33 18.11 -19.65
N PHE A 4 -34.21 19.45 -19.66
CA PHE A 4 -33.10 20.16 -19.03
C PHE A 4 -33.42 20.78 -17.66
N LYS A 5 -34.62 20.52 -17.10
CA LYS A 5 -35.07 21.16 -15.85
C LYS A 5 -34.79 20.34 -14.58
N HIS A 6 -34.01 19.27 -14.63
CA HIS A 6 -33.77 18.42 -13.44
C HIS A 6 -32.35 17.89 -13.36
N LEU A 7 -31.35 18.79 -13.35
CA LEU A 7 -30.01 18.46 -12.91
C LEU A 7 -29.57 19.52 -11.89
N SER A 8 -30.01 19.33 -10.66
CA SER A 8 -29.48 20.02 -9.48
C SER A 8 -28.16 19.34 -9.09
N GLY A 9 -27.08 19.74 -9.72
CA GLY A 9 -25.69 19.39 -9.37
C GLY A 9 -24.78 20.41 -10.03
N SER A 10 -23.82 20.96 -9.31
CA SER A 10 -23.05 22.16 -9.64
C SER A 10 -22.41 22.17 -11.03
N TYR A 11 -23.11 22.69 -12.05
CA TYR A 11 -22.52 23.13 -13.31
C TYR A 11 -22.97 24.57 -13.56
N SER A 12 -22.01 25.46 -13.76
CA SER A 12 -22.28 26.87 -14.08
C SER A 12 -22.26 27.04 -15.59
N ILE A 13 -23.39 27.47 -16.16
CA ILE A 13 -23.39 28.02 -17.52
C ILE A 13 -22.57 29.30 -17.46
N VAL A 14 -21.44 29.36 -18.17
CA VAL A 14 -20.51 30.50 -18.10
C VAL A 14 -21.17 31.74 -18.72
N THR A 15 -21.95 32.45 -17.90
CA THR A 15 -22.24 33.87 -18.06
C THR A 15 -21.36 34.58 -17.04
N GLN A 16 -20.14 34.89 -17.48
CA GLN A 16 -19.27 35.90 -16.86
C GLN A 16 -19.03 35.74 -15.34
N SER A 17 -18.22 34.74 -14.95
CA SER A 17 -17.20 34.77 -13.86
C SER A 17 -16.91 33.36 -13.32
N THR A 18 -15.68 33.17 -12.82
CA THR A 18 -15.14 32.09 -11.94
C THR A 18 -14.45 30.85 -12.54
N GLU A 19 -13.14 30.77 -12.22
CA GLU A 19 -12.26 29.61 -11.92
C GLU A 19 -12.71 28.21 -12.35
N GLY A 20 -12.31 27.76 -13.54
CA GLY A 20 -12.20 26.34 -13.86
C GLY A 20 -10.84 26.04 -14.48
N LYS A 21 -10.32 24.83 -14.30
CA LYS A 21 -8.97 24.42 -14.79
C LYS A 21 -9.00 23.75 -16.16
N PHE A 22 -10.08 23.06 -16.47
CA PHE A 22 -10.28 22.32 -17.72
C PHE A 22 -11.55 22.82 -18.40
N PHE A 23 -11.54 22.92 -19.73
CA PHE A 23 -12.64 23.51 -20.48
C PHE A 23 -13.04 22.63 -21.65
N PHE A 24 -14.33 22.58 -21.95
CA PHE A 24 -14.86 21.96 -23.17
C PHE A 24 -16.01 22.79 -23.74
N ASN A 25 -16.23 22.67 -25.04
CA ASN A 25 -17.22 23.46 -25.76
C ASN A 25 -18.31 22.57 -26.36
N ALA A 26 -19.57 22.99 -26.24
CA ALA A 26 -20.69 22.41 -26.97
C ALA A 26 -21.19 23.40 -28.01
N VAL A 27 -21.30 22.95 -29.26
CA VAL A 27 -21.71 23.80 -30.39
C VAL A 27 -23.00 23.26 -31.00
N LYS A 28 -23.95 24.15 -31.27
CA LYS A 28 -25.18 23.84 -32.00
C LYS A 28 -25.59 25.02 -32.88
N GLU A 29 -25.72 24.81 -34.18
CA GLU A 29 -26.33 25.78 -35.14
C GLU A 29 -25.75 27.21 -35.06
N GLY A 30 -24.47 27.36 -34.70
CA GLY A 30 -23.79 28.65 -34.55
C GLY A 30 -23.70 29.17 -33.12
N ASP A 31 -24.45 28.58 -32.18
CA ASP A 31 -24.32 28.85 -30.75
C ASP A 31 -23.22 27.98 -30.14
N SER A 32 -22.41 28.58 -29.28
CA SER A 32 -21.28 27.95 -28.61
C SER A 32 -21.40 28.18 -27.11
N VAL A 33 -21.40 27.10 -26.33
CA VAL A 33 -21.42 27.15 -24.86
C VAL A 33 -20.17 26.48 -24.33
N VAL A 34 -19.36 27.26 -23.61
CA VAL A 34 -18.16 26.75 -22.94
C VAL A 34 -18.51 26.32 -21.52
N PHE A 35 -18.08 25.12 -21.17
CA PHE A 35 -18.16 24.54 -19.84
C PHE A 35 -16.76 24.47 -19.23
N ALA A 36 -16.70 24.51 -17.91
CA ALA A 36 -15.46 24.41 -17.16
C ALA A 36 -15.59 23.37 -16.03
N CYS A 37 -14.50 22.66 -15.74
CA CYS A 37 -14.36 21.67 -14.67
C CYS A 37 -13.03 21.88 -13.92
N ASP A 38 -12.98 21.50 -12.65
CA ASP A 38 -11.75 21.52 -11.84
C ASP A 38 -10.91 20.25 -11.97
N ASP A 39 -11.51 19.15 -12.44
CA ASP A 39 -10.89 17.83 -12.62
C ASP A 39 -10.97 17.37 -14.08
N GLU A 40 -9.85 16.84 -14.59
CA GLU A 40 -9.72 16.41 -15.99
C GLU A 40 -10.54 15.14 -16.31
N ASN A 41 -10.62 14.21 -15.36
CA ASN A 41 -11.39 12.98 -15.54
C ASN A 41 -12.89 13.27 -15.56
N GLU A 42 -13.35 14.20 -14.71
CA GLU A 42 -14.74 14.66 -14.73
C GLU A 42 -15.09 15.32 -16.08
N CYS A 43 -14.21 16.20 -16.58
CA CYS A 43 -14.34 16.81 -17.90
C CYS A 43 -14.47 15.74 -19.01
N ALA A 44 -13.61 14.71 -18.99
CA ALA A 44 -13.66 13.62 -19.96
C ALA A 44 -14.96 12.79 -19.89
N LEU A 45 -15.47 12.53 -18.68
CA LEU A 45 -16.75 11.83 -18.48
C LEU A 45 -17.93 12.63 -19.07
N TRP A 46 -17.98 13.94 -18.82
CA TRP A 46 -19.03 14.81 -19.36
C TRP A 46 -18.99 14.91 -20.88
N VAL A 47 -17.80 15.04 -21.47
CA VAL A 47 -17.63 15.03 -22.93
C VAL A 47 -18.16 13.74 -23.56
N MET A 48 -17.88 12.59 -22.93
CA MET A 48 -18.37 11.30 -23.41
C MET A 48 -19.87 11.11 -23.19
N ALA A 49 -20.43 11.61 -22.09
CA ALA A 49 -21.87 11.61 -21.83
C ALA A 49 -22.62 12.46 -22.86
N MET A 50 -22.13 13.67 -23.14
CA MET A 50 -22.70 14.56 -24.16
C MET A 50 -22.58 13.97 -25.56
N TYR A 51 -21.44 13.35 -25.92
CA TYR A 51 -21.30 12.64 -27.20
C TYR A 51 -22.37 11.56 -27.39
N ARG A 52 -22.62 10.75 -26.37
CA ARG A 52 -23.66 9.71 -26.40
C ARG A 52 -25.07 10.30 -26.49
N ALA A 53 -25.33 11.37 -25.75
CA ALA A 53 -26.65 12.00 -25.71
C ALA A 53 -26.99 12.76 -27.00
N THR A 54 -25.99 13.38 -27.64
CA THR A 54 -26.16 14.16 -28.87
C THR A 54 -26.17 13.28 -30.12
N GLY A 55 -25.57 12.10 -30.07
CA GLY A 55 -25.44 11.21 -31.23
C GLY A 55 -24.64 11.82 -32.37
N GLN A 56 -23.81 12.83 -32.09
CA GLN A 56 -23.01 13.51 -33.10
C GLN A 56 -22.09 12.52 -33.82
N ALA A 57 -21.93 12.68 -35.13
CA ALA A 57 -21.13 11.75 -35.95
C ALA A 57 -19.62 11.83 -35.63
N HIS A 58 -19.14 13.01 -35.22
CA HIS A 58 -17.73 13.21 -34.88
C HIS A 58 -17.48 12.83 -33.42
N LYS A 59 -16.65 11.81 -33.20
CA LYS A 59 -16.19 11.44 -31.86
C LYS A 59 -15.29 12.56 -31.30
N PRO A 60 -15.51 13.04 -30.06
CA PRO A 60 -14.63 14.05 -29.49
C PRO A 60 -13.19 13.52 -29.46
N THR A 61 -12.26 14.27 -30.06
CA THR A 61 -10.84 13.93 -30.03
C THR A 61 -10.34 14.22 -28.61
N PRO A 62 -9.83 13.22 -27.86
CA PRO A 62 -9.19 13.52 -26.59
C PRO A 62 -8.01 14.46 -26.87
N LEU A 63 -7.98 15.61 -26.19
CA LEU A 63 -6.78 16.44 -26.12
C LEU A 63 -5.70 15.51 -25.59
N MET A 64 -4.78 15.07 -26.45
CA MET A 64 -3.72 14.16 -26.02
C MET A 64 -2.88 14.89 -24.98
N PRO A 65 -2.81 14.42 -23.72
CA PRO A 65 -1.68 14.78 -22.89
C PRO A 65 -0.45 14.15 -23.54
N THR A 66 0.63 14.91 -23.64
CA THR A 66 1.95 14.48 -24.14
C THR A 66 2.60 13.45 -23.21
N THR A 67 1.91 12.37 -22.88
CA THR A 67 2.46 11.22 -22.17
C THR A 67 1.88 9.94 -22.75
N LEU A 68 2.52 9.51 -23.85
CA LEU A 68 2.52 8.11 -24.28
C LEU A 68 2.57 7.17 -23.07
N HIS A 69 1.68 6.19 -23.07
CA HIS A 69 1.84 4.87 -22.46
C HIS A 69 2.60 4.83 -21.12
N LYS A 70 1.95 5.20 -20.02
CA LYS A 70 2.40 4.78 -18.69
C LYS A 70 1.40 3.78 -18.13
N ASN A 71 1.86 2.54 -17.98
CA ASN A 71 1.12 1.43 -17.36
C ASN A 71 0.33 1.91 -16.14
N SER A 72 -0.92 1.47 -15.98
CA SER A 72 -1.80 1.90 -14.86
C SER A 72 -1.17 1.63 -13.49
N ALA A 73 -0.27 0.65 -13.37
CA ALA A 73 0.55 0.42 -12.18
C ALA A 73 1.55 1.56 -11.92
N ILE A 74 2.22 2.08 -12.97
CA ILE A 74 3.20 3.17 -12.86
C ILE A 74 2.51 4.49 -12.51
N SER A 75 1.32 4.76 -13.06
CA SER A 75 0.54 5.95 -12.70
C SER A 75 0.05 5.90 -11.25
N ARG A 76 -0.35 4.73 -10.74
CA ARG A 76 -0.70 4.54 -9.31
C ARG A 76 0.51 4.70 -8.39
N LEU A 77 1.62 4.06 -8.72
CA LEU A 77 2.88 4.19 -7.96
C LEU A 77 3.38 5.64 -7.92
N GLN A 78 3.23 6.37 -9.03
CA GLN A 78 3.56 7.79 -9.10
C GLN A 78 2.64 8.63 -8.20
N GLY A 79 1.33 8.35 -8.19
CA GLY A 79 0.36 9.02 -7.32
C GLY A 79 0.60 8.78 -5.83
N ASP A 80 0.95 7.55 -5.45
CA ASP A 80 1.30 7.21 -4.06
C ASP A 80 2.62 7.86 -3.64
N ALA A 81 3.61 7.91 -4.53
CA ALA A 81 4.86 8.63 -4.29
C ALA A 81 4.61 10.14 -4.13
N ASP A 82 3.79 10.74 -4.99
CA ASP A 82 3.41 12.16 -4.90
C ASP A 82 2.64 12.47 -3.60
N ARG A 83 1.80 11.55 -3.13
CA ARG A 83 1.12 11.67 -1.84
C ARG A 83 2.09 11.56 -0.67
N ALA A 84 2.99 10.59 -0.69
CA ALA A 84 3.99 10.40 0.37
C ALA A 84 4.92 11.62 0.50
N ARG A 85 5.37 12.19 -0.63
CA ARG A 85 6.15 13.45 -0.66
C ARG A 85 5.43 14.61 0.03
N LYS A 86 4.14 14.82 -0.27
CA LYS A 86 3.32 15.86 0.40
C LYS A 86 3.22 15.70 1.92
N HIS A 87 3.46 14.49 2.44
CA HIS A 87 3.49 14.20 3.87
C HIS A 87 4.91 14.23 4.47
N GLY A 88 5.89 14.79 3.77
CA GLY A 88 7.26 14.94 4.27
C GLY A 88 8.08 13.65 4.24
N MET A 89 7.70 12.68 3.41
CA MET A 89 8.42 11.41 3.29
C MET A 89 9.57 11.43 2.27
N ASP A 90 9.91 12.61 1.73
CA ASP A 90 10.94 12.77 0.70
C ASP A 90 12.30 12.17 1.10
N GLU A 91 12.70 12.35 2.37
CA GLU A 91 13.95 11.81 2.88
C GLU A 91 13.97 10.27 2.85
N PHE A 92 12.86 9.62 3.22
CA PHE A 92 12.77 8.15 3.22
C PHE A 92 12.71 7.57 1.81
N ILE A 93 12.05 8.27 0.88
CA ILE A 93 11.94 7.84 -0.52
C ILE A 93 13.30 7.92 -1.21
N GLN A 94 14.12 8.92 -0.88
CA GLN A 94 15.44 9.13 -1.49
C GLN A 94 16.56 8.41 -0.75
N ALA A 95 16.31 7.89 0.45
CA ALA A 95 17.33 7.20 1.22
C ALA A 95 17.81 5.93 0.51
N ASP A 96 19.11 5.72 0.53
CA ASP A 96 19.73 4.49 0.04
C ASP A 96 19.48 3.37 1.05
N PRO A 97 18.68 2.33 0.70
CA PRO A 97 18.35 1.25 1.63
C PRO A 97 19.60 0.56 2.19
N CYS A 98 20.68 0.46 1.40
CA CYS A 98 21.89 -0.26 1.78
C CYS A 98 22.73 0.42 2.87
N LYS A 99 22.42 1.68 3.22
CA LYS A 99 23.16 2.44 4.24
C LYS A 99 22.62 2.26 5.65
N PHE A 100 21.49 1.57 5.81
CA PHE A 100 20.87 1.40 7.11
C PHE A 100 21.38 0.17 7.85
N ASN A 101 21.31 0.22 9.19
CA ASN A 101 21.51 -0.95 10.02
C ASN A 101 20.27 -1.85 9.96
N HIS A 102 20.25 -2.76 8.99
CA HIS A 102 19.10 -3.64 8.77
C HIS A 102 18.84 -4.61 9.91
N HIS A 103 19.83 -4.96 10.73
CA HIS A 103 19.62 -5.77 11.92
C HIS A 103 18.72 -5.03 12.92
N GLN A 104 19.04 -3.77 13.22
CA GLN A 104 18.24 -2.94 14.14
C GLN A 104 16.84 -2.65 13.60
N LEU A 105 16.74 -2.29 12.31
CA LEU A 105 15.45 -2.05 11.66
C LEU A 105 14.59 -3.31 11.64
N PHE A 106 15.19 -4.48 11.38
CA PHE A 106 14.48 -5.75 11.42
C PHE A 106 13.95 -6.07 12.82
N SER A 107 14.80 -5.95 13.86
CA SER A 107 14.36 -6.20 15.24
C SER A 107 13.23 -5.26 15.65
N LEU A 108 13.28 -3.98 15.24
CA LEU A 108 12.18 -3.05 15.46
C LEU A 108 10.90 -3.50 14.73
N LEU A 109 10.99 -3.81 13.44
CA LEU A 109 9.86 -4.27 12.63
C LEU A 109 9.22 -5.54 13.21
N GLN A 110 10.04 -6.53 13.57
CA GLN A 110 9.60 -7.79 14.16
C GLN A 110 8.88 -7.57 15.50
N ARG A 111 9.45 -6.73 16.37
CA ARG A 111 8.85 -6.38 17.66
C ARG A 111 7.52 -5.66 17.53
N GLU A 112 7.43 -4.66 16.65
CA GLU A 112 6.15 -3.96 16.42
C GLU A 112 5.11 -4.89 15.78
N THR A 113 5.55 -5.82 14.90
CA THR A 113 4.67 -6.85 14.32
C THR A 113 4.14 -7.79 15.40
N LEU A 114 4.99 -8.25 16.33
CA LEU A 114 4.60 -9.09 17.46
C LEU A 114 3.65 -8.33 18.39
N LYS A 115 3.95 -7.07 18.72
CA LYS A 115 3.11 -6.22 19.56
C LYS A 115 1.70 -6.08 18.99
N TYR A 116 1.59 -5.73 17.70
CA TYR A 116 0.30 -5.69 17.02
C TYR A 116 -0.40 -7.04 17.04
N ARG A 117 0.34 -8.14 16.82
CA ARG A 117 -0.23 -9.49 16.84
C ARG A 117 -0.81 -9.87 18.20
N LEU A 118 -0.16 -9.46 19.28
CA LEU A 118 -0.56 -9.71 20.66
C LEU A 118 -1.72 -8.85 21.15
N GLU A 119 -2.19 -7.87 20.38
CA GLU A 119 -3.48 -7.21 20.65
C GLU A 119 -4.64 -8.22 20.60
N ASP A 120 -4.47 -9.29 19.83
CA ASP A 120 -5.32 -10.49 19.83
C ASP A 120 -4.60 -11.65 20.56
N GLN A 121 -4.43 -11.50 21.86
CA GLN A 121 -3.57 -12.38 22.66
C GLN A 121 -4.06 -13.83 22.73
N TYR A 122 -5.37 -14.05 22.81
CA TYR A 122 -5.96 -15.38 22.99
C TYR A 122 -5.87 -16.26 21.75
N CYS A 123 -5.93 -15.67 20.56
CA CYS A 123 -5.80 -16.43 19.32
C CYS A 123 -4.37 -16.46 18.81
N SER A 124 -3.54 -15.46 19.13
CA SER A 124 -2.15 -15.42 18.67
C SER A 124 -1.20 -16.21 19.56
N MET A 125 -1.24 -16.02 20.88
CA MET A 125 -0.23 -16.54 21.83
C MET A 125 1.22 -16.28 21.39
N GLY A 126 1.44 -15.16 20.68
CA GLY A 126 2.72 -14.81 20.07
C GLY A 126 2.92 -15.32 18.64
N TRP A 127 2.14 -16.27 18.13
CA TRP A 127 2.29 -16.76 16.75
C TRP A 127 1.99 -15.67 15.72
N LEU A 128 3.02 -15.33 14.94
CA LEU A 128 2.89 -14.43 13.79
C LEU A 128 2.04 -15.09 12.70
N ALA A 129 1.18 -14.30 12.07
CA ALA A 129 0.37 -14.75 10.95
C ALA A 129 1.26 -15.09 9.73
N PRO A 130 0.83 -16.00 8.82
CA PRO A 130 1.60 -16.36 7.63
C PRO A 130 2.02 -15.15 6.77
N GLY A 131 1.16 -14.14 6.64
CA GLY A 131 1.49 -12.91 5.92
C GLY A 131 2.55 -12.05 6.61
N GLN A 132 2.56 -12.02 7.94
CA GLN A 132 3.59 -11.31 8.72
C GLN A 132 4.94 -12.01 8.58
N MET A 133 4.94 -13.35 8.69
CA MET A 133 6.12 -14.18 8.49
C MET A 133 6.72 -13.98 7.10
N PHE A 134 5.88 -14.01 6.06
CA PHE A 134 6.30 -13.76 4.68
C PHE A 134 7.01 -12.41 4.50
N VAL A 135 6.46 -11.33 5.06
CA VAL A 135 7.07 -9.99 4.96
C VAL A 135 8.42 -9.94 5.68
N LEU A 136 8.53 -10.54 6.87
CA LEU A 136 9.77 -10.60 7.62
C LEU A 136 10.83 -11.46 6.92
N ASP A 137 10.44 -12.59 6.34
CA ASP A 137 11.33 -13.46 5.57
C ASP A 137 11.86 -12.74 4.32
N GLU A 138 10.99 -12.08 3.56
CA GLU A 138 11.36 -11.30 2.38
C GLU A 138 12.31 -10.15 2.74
N TYR A 139 12.04 -9.41 3.83
CA TYR A 139 12.96 -8.38 4.31
C TYR A 139 14.33 -8.97 4.65
N GLY A 140 14.36 -10.09 5.39
CA GLY A 140 15.59 -10.74 5.81
C GLY A 140 16.42 -11.24 4.63
N ALA A 141 15.77 -11.83 3.63
CA ALA A 141 16.41 -12.27 2.39
C ALA A 141 16.99 -11.10 1.59
N ARG A 142 16.25 -9.99 1.49
CA ARG A 142 16.67 -8.81 0.72
C ARG A 142 17.86 -8.08 1.32
N TYR A 143 17.90 -7.97 2.65
CA TYR A 143 18.88 -7.13 3.35
C TYR A 143 19.91 -7.93 4.18
N GLY A 144 19.95 -9.26 4.02
CA GLY A 144 20.97 -10.12 4.62
C GLY A 144 20.82 -10.33 6.13
N VAL A 145 19.61 -10.22 6.68
CA VAL A 145 19.36 -10.47 8.10
C VAL A 145 19.27 -11.97 8.37
N ARG A 146 20.32 -12.53 8.97
CA ARG A 146 20.44 -13.98 9.23
C ARG A 146 19.36 -14.50 10.17
N SER A 147 18.83 -15.70 9.89
CA SER A 147 17.77 -16.34 10.68
C SER A 147 18.09 -16.48 12.18
N CYS A 148 19.33 -16.82 12.54
CA CYS A 148 19.71 -16.95 13.96
C CYS A 148 19.50 -15.63 14.73
N PHE A 149 19.90 -14.50 14.15
CA PHE A 149 19.65 -13.18 14.74
C PHE A 149 18.15 -12.89 14.90
N ARG A 150 17.34 -13.28 13.91
CA ARG A 150 15.89 -13.13 13.94
C ARG A 150 15.25 -13.95 15.06
N HIS A 151 15.69 -15.19 15.26
CA HIS A 151 15.22 -16.04 16.35
C HIS A 151 15.67 -15.53 17.74
N LEU A 152 16.90 -15.02 17.86
CA LEU A 152 17.37 -14.41 19.11
C LEU A 152 16.58 -13.16 19.48
N SER A 153 16.39 -12.23 18.53
CA SER A 153 15.58 -11.02 18.76
C SER A 153 14.14 -11.37 19.14
N TYR A 154 13.52 -12.27 18.37
CA TYR A 154 12.15 -12.71 18.62
C TYR A 154 11.98 -13.38 19.97
N MET A 155 12.89 -14.29 20.34
CA MET A 155 12.88 -14.94 21.64
C MET A 155 13.04 -13.93 22.79
N SER A 156 13.91 -12.93 22.64
CA SER A 156 14.04 -11.83 23.61
C SER A 156 12.71 -11.10 23.80
N ASP A 157 12.05 -10.73 22.70
CA ASP A 157 10.77 -10.02 22.75
C ASP A 157 9.65 -10.90 23.37
N LEU A 158 9.63 -12.20 23.06
CA LEU A 158 8.67 -13.15 23.64
C LEU A 158 8.86 -13.30 25.15
N LEU A 159 10.12 -13.38 25.62
CA LEU A 159 10.44 -13.44 27.04
C LEU A 159 10.02 -12.15 27.75
N ASP A 160 10.33 -10.97 27.19
CA ASP A 160 9.90 -9.68 27.72
C ASP A 160 8.37 -9.57 27.81
N CYS A 161 7.64 -10.13 26.84
CA CYS A 161 6.19 -10.16 26.84
C CYS A 161 5.65 -11.12 27.92
N ALA A 162 6.26 -12.30 28.06
CA ALA A 162 5.88 -13.27 29.08
C ALA A 162 6.11 -12.72 30.51
N GLU A 163 7.22 -12.00 30.75
CA GLU A 163 7.49 -11.33 32.02
C GLU A 163 6.45 -10.26 32.36
N LYS A 164 5.86 -9.61 31.34
CA LYS A 164 4.77 -8.64 31.49
C LYS A 164 3.39 -9.29 31.69
N GLY A 165 3.31 -10.62 31.73
CA GLY A 165 2.07 -11.38 31.91
C GLY A 165 1.26 -11.59 30.63
N MET A 166 1.85 -11.32 29.45
CA MET A 166 1.21 -11.69 28.18
C MET A 166 1.22 -13.21 28.02
N LEU A 167 0.12 -13.77 27.53
CA LEU A 167 0.01 -15.19 27.22
C LEU A 167 0.83 -15.49 25.97
N ILE A 168 1.96 -16.15 26.15
CA ILE A 168 2.85 -16.61 25.10
C ILE A 168 2.87 -18.13 25.08
N ASP A 169 2.78 -18.73 23.89
CA ASP A 169 2.96 -20.18 23.73
C ASP A 169 4.44 -20.53 23.99
N PRO A 170 4.76 -21.30 25.05
CA PRO A 170 6.13 -21.64 25.38
C PRO A 170 6.84 -22.42 24.26
N THR A 171 6.08 -23.07 23.39
CA THR A 171 6.60 -23.78 22.21
C THR A 171 7.37 -22.85 21.28
N LEU A 172 6.96 -21.58 21.12
CA LEU A 172 7.67 -20.59 20.30
C LEU A 172 9.07 -20.27 20.83
N ILE A 173 9.19 -20.16 22.15
CA ILE A 173 10.47 -19.93 22.83
C ILE A 173 11.37 -21.15 22.63
N HIS A 174 10.83 -22.36 22.83
CA HIS A 174 11.57 -23.61 22.60
C HIS A 174 12.03 -23.76 21.15
N PHE A 175 11.19 -23.46 20.16
CA PHE A 175 11.58 -23.50 18.75
C PHE A 175 12.71 -22.52 18.44
N SER A 176 12.61 -21.28 18.94
CA SER A 176 13.64 -20.27 18.71
C SER A 176 14.96 -20.63 19.39
N PHE A 177 14.90 -21.13 20.63
CA PHE A 177 16.08 -21.63 21.33
C PHE A 177 16.72 -22.81 20.61
N SER A 178 15.92 -23.81 20.22
CA SER A 178 16.40 -25.00 19.52
C SER A 178 17.08 -24.63 18.20
N PHE A 179 16.48 -23.74 17.42
CA PHE A 179 17.08 -23.22 16.19
C PHE A 179 18.44 -22.55 16.45
N CYS A 180 18.50 -21.62 17.41
CA CYS A 180 19.73 -20.90 17.73
C CYS A 180 20.81 -21.84 18.27
N SER A 181 20.45 -22.78 19.13
CA SER A 181 21.38 -23.80 19.63
C SER A 181 21.93 -24.66 18.49
N SER A 182 21.06 -25.15 17.62
CA SER A 182 21.42 -25.93 16.43
C SER A 182 22.40 -25.18 15.53
N HIS A 183 22.17 -23.88 15.34
CA HIS A 183 23.04 -22.99 14.55
C HIS A 183 24.45 -22.88 15.13
N VAL A 184 24.60 -22.74 16.45
CA VAL A 184 25.91 -22.68 17.13
C VAL A 184 26.66 -24.00 17.02
N HIS A 185 25.94 -25.12 17.09
CA HIS A 185 26.53 -26.46 17.05
C HIS A 185 26.69 -27.03 15.63
N GLY A 186 26.32 -26.29 14.58
CA GLY A 186 26.47 -26.72 13.18
C GLY A 186 25.49 -27.82 12.74
N ASN A 187 24.41 -28.04 13.48
CA ASN A 187 23.34 -28.97 13.11
C ASN A 187 22.23 -28.18 12.38
N ILE A 188 21.73 -28.62 11.23
CA ILE A 188 20.69 -27.90 10.44
C ILE A 188 19.37 -28.67 10.48
N SER A 189 18.98 -29.18 11.64
CA SER A 189 17.73 -29.96 11.79
C SER A 189 16.53 -29.12 12.24
N ALA A 190 16.70 -27.82 12.49
CA ALA A 190 15.60 -26.97 12.95
C ALA A 190 14.80 -26.38 11.77
N PRO A 191 13.47 -26.59 11.72
CA PRO A 191 12.64 -26.03 10.67
C PRO A 191 12.60 -24.50 10.73
N PRO A 192 12.36 -23.82 9.59
CA PRO A 192 12.20 -22.38 9.55
C PRO A 192 11.04 -21.92 10.46
N MET A 193 11.20 -20.72 11.02
CA MET A 193 10.24 -20.09 11.92
C MET A 193 8.81 -20.18 11.32
N GLY A 194 7.87 -20.77 12.06
CA GLY A 194 6.47 -20.90 11.60
C GLY A 194 6.08 -22.24 10.96
N GLN A 195 7.00 -23.18 10.78
CA GLN A 195 6.64 -24.57 10.45
C GLN A 195 6.51 -25.40 11.74
N VAL A 196 5.27 -25.62 12.17
CA VAL A 196 4.96 -26.77 13.04
C VAL A 196 5.12 -28.01 12.15
N ALA A 197 6.09 -28.86 12.46
CA ALA A 197 6.13 -30.18 11.87
C ALA A 197 4.85 -30.91 12.30
N TYR A 198 3.90 -31.04 11.37
CA TYR A 198 2.75 -31.92 11.52
C TYR A 198 3.20 -33.38 11.39
N ASP A 199 4.18 -33.83 12.17
CA ASP A 199 4.45 -35.26 12.26
C ASP A 199 3.57 -35.86 13.36
N ILE A 200 2.34 -36.14 12.94
CA ILE A 200 1.57 -37.27 13.42
C ILE A 200 2.28 -38.53 12.91
N ARG A 201 3.07 -39.17 13.78
CA ARG A 201 3.03 -40.61 14.09
C ARG A 201 4.11 -41.02 15.08
#